data_AF-A0A812JFM0-F1
#
_entry.id   AF-A0A812JFM0-F1
#
_cell.length_a   1.000
_cell.length_b   1.000
_cell.length_c   1.000
_cell.angle_alpha   90.00
_cell.angle_beta   90.00
_cell.angle_gamma   90.00
#
_symmetry.space_group_name_H-M   'P 1'
#
loop_
_entity.id
_entity.type
_entity.pdbx_description
1 polymer ?
#
loop_
_entity_poly.entity_id
_entity_poly.type
_entity_poly.pdbx_seq_one_letter_code
_entity_poly.pdbx_strand_id
1 'polypeptide(L)'
;MDDFDWQAADDGPSLEEIERCASVLRRISPSDLARPELDSVRQAGLPLFRRLVLKEKFGSEDVVDFLKQKSDVYQMTVKLERLHRVVKDEHDKRRQKAETCGMNLRRKADLAAIKAESALPDSLAIADGCTAEEQAAGPPKLDGEAGLDQNRTAEAGIVQEEVHRLLNVPADSLYSNCNMCRGQYLEHHHFYHQLCPRCAEHNWQKRQQVADMRGMVCVVTGGRVRIGFQIVLKLLRAGAFVLTTSRFPCDCALRYSKEPDYHEWRERLEVCGPLELCDLRLVERFCQQLLRRFPRIHAR
;
A
#
# COMPACT_ATOMS: atom_id res chain seq x y z
N MET A 1 12.43 -5.41 89.66
CA MET A 1 12.75 -6.74 90.16
C MET A 1 11.68 -7.66 89.64
N ASP A 2 12.00 -8.30 88.52
CA ASP A 2 11.54 -9.62 88.11
C ASP A 2 12.56 -10.05 87.06
N ASP A 3 13.64 -10.65 87.57
CA ASP A 3 14.69 -11.29 86.79
C ASP A 3 14.06 -12.46 86.04
N PHE A 4 13.87 -12.29 84.72
CA PHE A 4 13.47 -13.39 83.85
C PHE A 4 14.72 -14.20 83.49
N ASP A 5 14.89 -15.27 84.24
CA ASP A 5 15.99 -16.24 84.18
C ASP A 5 16.07 -16.87 82.77
N TRP A 6 17.06 -16.46 81.97
CA TRP A 6 17.42 -17.08 80.70
C TRP A 6 18.21 -18.39 80.91
N GLN A 7 17.69 -19.29 81.74
CA GLN A 7 18.15 -20.68 81.71
C GLN A 7 17.63 -21.32 80.43
N ALA A 8 18.43 -21.16 79.39
CA ALA A 8 18.30 -21.84 78.12
C ALA A 8 18.19 -23.35 78.36
N ALA A 9 16.98 -23.89 78.17
CA ALA A 9 16.87 -25.26 77.69
C ALA A 9 17.60 -25.28 76.34
N ASP A 10 18.71 -25.99 76.29
CA ASP A 10 19.55 -26.21 75.12
C ASP A 10 18.84 -27.14 74.11
N ASP A 11 17.56 -26.87 73.82
CA ASP A 11 16.71 -27.57 72.85
C ASP A 11 16.95 -27.03 71.42
N GLY A 12 18.16 -26.55 71.15
CA GLY A 12 18.63 -26.28 69.81
C GLY A 12 18.89 -27.61 69.09
N PRO A 13 18.64 -27.70 67.77
CA PRO A 13 19.01 -28.91 67.03
C PRO A 13 20.52 -29.17 67.20
N SER A 14 20.87 -30.40 67.54
CA SER A 14 22.28 -30.80 67.67
C SER A 14 23.04 -30.58 66.36
N LEU A 15 24.37 -30.43 66.44
CA LEU A 15 25.21 -30.27 65.25
C LEU A 15 25.01 -31.42 64.24
N GLU A 16 24.83 -32.65 64.72
CA GLU A 16 24.53 -33.80 63.87
C GLU A 16 23.16 -33.69 63.18
N GLU A 17 22.15 -33.16 63.87
CA GLU A 17 20.83 -32.89 63.27
C GLU A 17 20.90 -31.83 62.17
N ILE A 18 21.64 -30.75 62.41
CA ILE A 18 21.86 -29.69 61.42
C ILE A 18 22.60 -30.24 60.20
N GLU A 19 23.64 -31.06 60.38
CA GLU A 19 24.37 -31.67 59.27
C GLU A 19 23.52 -32.63 58.44
N ARG A 20 22.68 -33.44 59.09
CA ARG A 20 21.72 -34.30 58.38
C ARG A 20 20.71 -33.49 57.59
N CYS A 21 20.15 -32.43 58.18
CA CYS A 21 19.25 -31.52 57.47
C CYS A 21 19.93 -30.86 56.26
N ALA A 22 21.17 -30.38 56.43
CA ALA A 22 21.94 -29.78 55.35
C ALA A 22 22.25 -30.78 54.21
N SER A 23 22.56 -32.04 54.55
CA SER A 23 22.79 -33.11 53.58
C SER A 23 21.53 -33.43 52.76
N VAL A 24 20.37 -33.47 53.41
CA VAL A 24 19.07 -33.67 52.73
C VAL A 24 18.77 -32.49 51.81
N LEU A 25 18.90 -31.25 52.29
CA LEU A 25 18.64 -30.05 51.49
C LEU A 25 19.56 -29.95 50.26
N ARG A 26 20.82 -30.38 50.35
CA ARG A 26 21.76 -30.41 49.22
C ARG A 26 21.38 -31.41 48.13
N ARG A 27 20.56 -32.41 48.43
CA ARG A 27 20.13 -33.45 47.49
C ARG A 27 18.77 -33.16 46.85
N ILE A 28 18.05 -32.14 47.32
CA ILE A 28 16.76 -31.73 46.78
C ILE A 28 16.98 -30.94 45.49
N SER A 29 16.34 -31.37 44.40
CA SER A 29 16.28 -30.62 43.16
C SER A 29 15.14 -29.59 43.18
N PRO A 30 15.17 -28.52 42.35
CA PRO A 30 14.09 -27.53 42.29
C PRO A 30 12.70 -28.13 42.00
N SER A 31 12.66 -29.24 41.26
CA SER A 31 11.46 -30.01 40.93
C SER A 31 10.87 -30.74 42.15
N ASP A 32 11.70 -31.15 43.12
CA ASP A 32 11.25 -31.88 44.31
C ASP A 32 10.48 -30.97 45.29
N LEU A 33 10.73 -29.65 45.26
CA LEU A 33 10.04 -28.65 46.08
C LEU A 33 8.57 -28.43 45.70
N ALA A 34 8.11 -29.04 44.59
CA ALA A 34 6.70 -29.04 44.20
C ALA A 34 5.88 -30.07 44.99
N ARG A 35 6.53 -31.01 45.70
CA ARG A 35 5.89 -32.07 46.46
C ARG A 35 5.25 -31.51 47.75
N PRO A 36 4.01 -31.90 48.09
CA PRO A 36 3.26 -31.34 49.23
C PRO A 36 3.91 -31.62 50.58
N GLU A 37 4.71 -32.69 50.70
CA GLU A 37 5.40 -33.07 51.94
C GLU A 37 6.50 -32.06 52.34
N LEU A 38 6.97 -31.23 51.39
CA LEU A 38 8.01 -30.22 51.61
C LEU A 38 7.44 -28.80 51.76
N ASP A 39 6.13 -28.65 51.97
CA ASP A 39 5.50 -27.34 52.05
C ASP A 39 5.98 -26.53 53.26
N SER A 40 6.24 -27.19 54.40
CA SER A 40 6.80 -26.55 55.59
C SER A 40 8.21 -25.98 55.34
N VAL A 41 9.05 -26.72 54.62
CA VAL A 41 10.40 -26.30 54.21
C VAL A 41 10.32 -25.12 53.24
N ARG A 42 9.37 -25.15 52.29
CA ARG A 42 9.13 -24.07 51.35
C ARG A 42 8.66 -22.79 52.05
N GLN A 43 7.72 -22.91 52.98
CA GLN A 43 7.20 -21.79 53.77
C GLN A 43 8.28 -21.19 54.68
N ALA A 44 9.16 -22.00 55.26
CA ALA A 44 10.31 -21.54 56.04
C ALA A 44 11.43 -20.93 55.18
N GLY A 45 11.64 -21.44 53.96
CA GLY A 45 12.64 -20.94 53.01
C GLY A 45 12.25 -19.60 52.38
N LEU A 46 10.96 -19.32 52.20
CA LEU A 46 10.45 -18.05 51.65
C LEU A 46 11.02 -16.81 52.37
N PRO A 47 10.91 -16.63 53.70
CA PRO A 47 11.48 -15.46 54.37
C PRO A 47 13.01 -15.38 54.30
N LEU A 48 13.71 -16.53 54.30
CA LEU A 48 15.17 -16.60 54.27
C LEU A 48 15.75 -16.26 52.89
N PHE A 49 15.17 -16.82 51.83
CA PHE A 49 15.73 -16.74 50.48
C PHE A 49 15.04 -15.70 49.60
N ARG A 50 13.85 -15.18 49.96
CA ARG A 50 13.11 -14.20 49.13
C ARG A 50 13.96 -12.99 48.74
N ARG A 51 14.75 -12.42 49.65
CA ARG A 51 15.63 -11.29 49.34
C ARG A 51 16.76 -11.66 48.37
N LEU A 52 17.34 -12.85 48.51
CA LEU A 52 18.42 -13.32 47.64
C LEU A 52 17.90 -13.70 46.24
N VAL A 53 16.77 -14.40 46.17
CA VAL A 53 16.10 -14.77 44.91
C VAL A 53 15.67 -13.54 44.12
N LEU A 54 15.15 -12.51 44.80
CA LEU A 54 14.81 -11.24 44.15
C LEU A 54 16.06 -10.51 43.63
N LYS A 55 17.16 -10.51 44.39
CA LYS A 55 18.44 -9.91 44.00
C LYS A 55 19.11 -10.63 42.83
N GLU A 56 18.99 -11.95 42.75
CA GLU A 56 19.53 -12.76 41.64
C GLU A 56 18.69 -12.62 40.36
N LYS A 57 17.36 -12.58 40.48
CA LYS A 57 16.47 -12.44 39.31
C LYS A 57 16.39 -11.03 38.73
N PHE A 58 16.48 -10.00 39.57
CA PHE A 58 16.21 -8.61 39.16
C PHE A 58 17.38 -7.66 39.42
N GLY A 59 18.52 -8.13 39.94
CA GLY A 59 19.71 -7.31 40.17
C GLY A 59 19.51 -6.25 41.25
N SER A 60 20.13 -5.08 41.05
CA SER A 60 20.11 -3.91 41.95
C SER A 60 19.20 -2.76 41.48
N GLU A 61 18.33 -2.99 40.49
CA GLU A 61 17.35 -1.99 40.06
C GLU A 61 16.02 -2.19 40.78
N ASP A 62 15.48 -1.08 41.26
CA ASP A 62 14.38 -1.01 42.22
C ASP A 62 13.09 -1.53 41.56
N VAL A 63 12.48 -2.56 42.14
CA VAL A 63 11.27 -3.23 41.63
C VAL A 63 10.15 -2.22 41.28
N VAL A 64 10.16 -1.06 41.94
CA VAL A 64 9.25 0.05 41.72
C VAL A 64 9.41 0.67 40.33
N ASP A 65 10.62 0.84 39.82
CA ASP A 65 10.86 1.49 38.52
C ASP A 65 10.53 0.56 37.35
N PHE A 66 10.80 -0.74 37.50
CA PHE A 66 10.32 -1.76 36.55
C PHE A 66 8.79 -1.82 36.49
N LEU A 67 8.11 -1.76 37.64
CA LEU A 67 6.64 -1.77 37.69
C LEU A 67 6.04 -0.49 37.09
N LYS A 68 6.65 0.68 37.32
CA LYS A 68 6.25 1.94 36.67
C LYS A 68 6.40 1.85 35.15
N GLN A 69 7.55 1.41 34.65
CA GLN A 69 7.80 1.26 33.22
C GLN A 69 6.81 0.28 32.57
N LYS A 70 6.51 -0.84 33.23
CA LYS A 70 5.51 -1.82 32.76
C LYS A 70 4.09 -1.24 32.75
N SER A 71 3.75 -0.43 33.75
CA SER A 71 2.45 0.26 33.81
C SER A 71 2.31 1.30 32.70
N ASP A 72 3.36 2.07 32.40
CA ASP A 72 3.36 3.07 31.32
C ASP A 72 3.24 2.40 29.94
N VAL A 73 3.95 1.30 29.72
CA VAL A 73 3.82 0.49 28.49
C VAL A 73 2.40 -0.03 28.33
N TYR A 74 1.78 -0.53 29.41
CA TYR A 74 0.38 -0.97 29.39
C TYR A 74 -0.60 0.17 29.11
N GLN A 75 -0.40 1.34 29.70
CA GLN A 75 -1.23 2.52 29.41
C GLN A 75 -1.09 2.97 27.95
N MET A 76 0.13 2.88 27.40
CA MET A 76 0.38 3.22 26.01
C MET A 76 -0.29 2.24 25.05
N THR A 77 -0.24 0.93 25.31
CA THR A 77 -0.91 -0.07 24.47
C THR A 77 -2.43 0.10 24.47
N VAL A 78 -3.03 0.37 25.64
CA VAL A 78 -4.48 0.67 25.73
C VAL A 78 -4.84 1.92 24.92
N LYS A 79 -4.02 2.98 24.98
CA LYS A 79 -4.23 4.19 24.16
C LYS A 79 -4.10 3.88 22.66
N LEU A 80 -3.11 3.08 22.26
CA LEU A 80 -2.90 2.68 20.86
C LEU A 80 -4.08 1.86 20.32
N GLU A 81 -4.57 0.89 21.08
CA GLU A 81 -5.75 0.09 20.70
C GLU A 81 -7.01 0.93 20.55
N ARG A 82 -7.16 1.97 21.39
CA ARG A 82 -8.27 2.92 21.28
C ARG A 82 -8.14 3.76 20.02
N LEU A 83 -6.94 4.27 19.72
CA LEU A 83 -6.67 5.06 18.52
C LEU A 83 -6.91 4.23 17.25
N HIS A 84 -6.44 2.98 17.24
CA HIS A 84 -6.63 2.06 16.13
C HIS A 84 -8.11 1.80 15.85
N ARG A 85 -8.94 1.65 16.90
CA ARG A 85 -10.40 1.54 16.76
C ARG A 85 -11.00 2.78 16.09
N VAL A 86 -10.65 3.98 16.56
CA VAL A 86 -11.17 5.24 15.99
C VAL A 86 -10.79 5.39 14.52
N VAL A 87 -9.55 5.10 14.16
CA VAL A 87 -9.07 5.16 12.76
C VAL A 87 -9.80 4.16 11.88
N LYS A 88 -10.01 2.93 12.38
CA LYS A 88 -10.74 1.88 11.67
C LYS A 88 -12.20 2.27 11.43
N ASP A 89 -12.88 2.78 12.45
CA ASP A 89 -14.28 3.21 12.33
C ASP A 89 -14.44 4.34 11.31
N GLU A 90 -13.53 5.32 11.31
CA GLU A 90 -13.53 6.43 10.34
C GLU A 90 -13.24 5.93 8.92
N HIS A 91 -12.32 4.99 8.76
CA HIS A 91 -12.04 4.35 7.48
C HIS A 91 -13.27 3.59 6.94
N ASP A 92 -13.95 2.83 7.79
CA ASP A 92 -15.14 2.07 7.43
C ASP A 92 -16.30 2.99 7.03
N LYS A 93 -16.51 4.11 7.73
CA LYS A 93 -17.48 5.15 7.33
C LYS A 93 -17.17 5.73 5.96
N ARG A 94 -15.90 6.06 5.68
CA ARG A 94 -15.48 6.58 4.37
C ARG A 94 -15.67 5.55 3.27
N ARG A 95 -15.39 4.28 3.56
CA ARG A 95 -15.60 3.17 2.63
C ARG A 95 -17.08 2.99 2.32
N GLN A 96 -17.96 2.98 3.32
CA GLN A 96 -19.41 2.89 3.12
C GLN A 96 -19.94 4.08 2.30
N LYS A 97 -19.46 5.30 2.59
CA LYS A 97 -19.82 6.51 1.83
C LYS A 97 -19.34 6.44 0.37
N ALA A 98 -18.17 5.84 0.14
CA ALA A 98 -17.66 5.60 -1.21
C ALA A 98 -18.46 4.52 -1.93
N GLU A 99 -18.79 3.40 -1.27
CA GLU A 99 -19.58 2.31 -1.87
C GLU A 99 -21.00 2.75 -2.26
N THR A 100 -21.58 3.66 -1.49
CA THR A 100 -22.91 4.24 -1.72
C THR A 100 -22.92 5.46 -2.64
N CYS A 101 -21.75 5.90 -3.14
CA CYS A 101 -21.72 7.05 -4.04
C CYS A 101 -22.32 6.68 -5.41
N GLY A 102 -22.98 7.64 -6.06
CA GLY A 102 -23.70 7.42 -7.32
C GLY A 102 -22.83 6.82 -8.43
N MET A 103 -21.54 7.15 -8.47
CA MET A 103 -20.59 6.56 -9.43
C MET A 103 -20.33 5.08 -9.17
N ASN A 104 -20.17 4.67 -7.91
CA ASN A 104 -19.86 3.28 -7.56
C ASN A 104 -21.11 2.38 -7.62
N LEU A 105 -22.28 2.92 -7.26
CA LEU A 105 -23.56 2.26 -7.49
C LEU A 105 -23.80 2.00 -8.98
N ARG A 106 -23.57 3.01 -9.82
CA ARG A 106 -23.70 2.86 -11.28
C ARG A 106 -22.72 1.85 -11.84
N ARG A 107 -21.43 1.93 -11.47
CA ARG A 107 -20.43 0.92 -11.84
C ARG A 107 -20.82 -0.49 -11.40
N LYS A 108 -21.39 -0.66 -10.20
CA LYS A 108 -21.82 -1.97 -9.70
C LYS A 108 -23.02 -2.51 -10.49
N ALA A 109 -23.96 -1.66 -10.86
CA ALA A 109 -25.08 -2.00 -11.73
C ALA A 109 -24.60 -2.37 -13.15
N ASP A 110 -23.71 -1.57 -13.73
CA ASP A 110 -23.13 -1.83 -15.06
C ASP A 110 -22.36 -3.17 -15.08
N LEU A 111 -21.57 -3.45 -14.03
CA LEU A 111 -20.87 -4.73 -13.90
C LEU A 111 -21.81 -5.91 -13.70
N ALA A 112 -22.94 -5.72 -13.02
CA ALA A 112 -23.96 -6.76 -12.86
C ALA A 112 -24.70 -7.02 -14.18
N ALA A 113 -25.01 -5.98 -14.96
CA ALA A 113 -25.57 -6.09 -16.30
C ALA A 113 -24.63 -6.84 -17.25
N ILE A 114 -23.35 -6.44 -17.31
CA ILE A 114 -22.33 -7.14 -18.11
C ILE A 114 -22.21 -8.61 -17.71
N LYS A 115 -22.26 -8.93 -16.41
CA LYS A 115 -22.21 -10.32 -15.94
C LYS A 115 -23.47 -11.10 -16.31
N ALA A 116 -24.64 -10.47 -16.27
CA ALA A 116 -25.89 -11.10 -16.68
C ALA A 116 -25.94 -11.34 -18.19
N GLU A 117 -25.49 -10.38 -18.99
CA GLU A 117 -25.32 -10.50 -20.45
C GLU A 117 -24.28 -11.56 -20.83
N SER A 118 -23.21 -11.68 -20.04
CA SER A 118 -22.16 -12.69 -20.27
C SER A 118 -22.50 -14.07 -19.71
N ALA A 119 -23.62 -14.23 -19.01
CA ALA A 119 -24.08 -15.52 -18.49
C ALA A 119 -24.83 -16.28 -19.61
N LEU A 120 -24.07 -16.99 -20.44
CA LEU A 120 -24.64 -17.94 -21.40
C LEU A 120 -25.32 -19.10 -20.64
N PRO A 121 -26.52 -19.55 -21.03
CA PRO A 121 -27.03 -20.85 -20.60
C PRO A 121 -26.13 -21.94 -21.18
N ASP A 122 -25.75 -22.88 -20.33
CA ASP A 122 -24.86 -23.99 -20.63
C ASP A 122 -25.55 -25.02 -21.55
N SER A 123 -25.84 -24.64 -22.80
CA SER A 123 -26.16 -25.57 -23.89
C SER A 123 -26.06 -24.91 -25.26
N LEU A 124 -25.16 -25.47 -26.07
CA LEU A 124 -25.16 -25.55 -27.54
C LEU A 124 -24.63 -24.37 -28.37
N ALA A 125 -23.47 -24.67 -28.98
CA ALA A 125 -23.13 -24.57 -30.41
C ALA A 125 -23.20 -23.21 -31.14
N ILE A 126 -22.09 -22.90 -31.81
CA ILE A 126 -21.86 -21.81 -32.75
C ILE A 126 -22.91 -21.77 -33.86
N ALA A 127 -23.46 -20.58 -34.13
CA ALA A 127 -24.01 -20.21 -35.45
C ALA A 127 -23.86 -18.69 -35.68
N ASP A 128 -23.41 -18.35 -36.89
CA ASP A 128 -23.28 -17.00 -37.44
C ASP A 128 -24.59 -16.19 -37.36
N GLY A 129 -24.46 -14.88 -37.15
CA GLY A 129 -25.58 -13.95 -37.33
C GLY A 129 -25.32 -12.57 -36.75
N CYS A 130 -24.90 -11.63 -37.59
CA CYS A 130 -25.06 -10.20 -37.32
C CYS A 130 -26.53 -9.87 -37.04
N THR A 131 -26.82 -9.05 -36.02
CA THR A 131 -27.76 -7.89 -36.08
C THR A 131 -27.87 -7.19 -34.72
N ALA A 132 -28.22 -5.89 -34.80
CA ALA A 132 -28.62 -4.93 -33.75
C ALA A 132 -27.48 -4.42 -32.84
N GLU A 133 -26.99 -3.20 -33.05
CA GLU A 133 -27.56 -1.93 -32.55
C GLU A 133 -27.67 -1.90 -31.02
N GLU A 134 -26.63 -1.37 -30.36
CA GLU A 134 -26.75 -0.93 -28.98
C GLU A 134 -25.95 0.36 -28.74
N GLN A 135 -26.71 1.42 -28.45
CA GLN A 135 -26.22 2.76 -28.17
C GLN A 135 -25.56 2.79 -26.78
N ALA A 136 -24.24 2.73 -26.73
CA ALA A 136 -23.50 2.96 -25.49
C ALA A 136 -23.22 4.46 -25.31
N ALA A 137 -23.95 5.09 -24.39
CA ALA A 137 -23.71 6.46 -23.95
C ALA A 137 -22.28 6.61 -23.40
N GLY A 138 -21.50 7.50 -24.03
CA GLY A 138 -20.16 7.86 -23.58
C GLY A 138 -20.15 8.54 -22.21
N PRO A 139 -19.00 8.55 -21.51
CA PRO A 139 -18.87 9.25 -20.24
C PRO A 139 -19.10 10.76 -20.43
N PRO A 140 -19.68 11.46 -19.43
CA PRO A 140 -20.05 12.85 -19.58
C PRO A 140 -18.80 13.72 -19.77
N LYS A 141 -18.86 14.61 -20.76
CA LYS A 141 -17.90 15.71 -20.94
C LYS A 141 -17.97 16.61 -19.71
N LEU A 142 -16.82 16.90 -19.13
CA LEU A 142 -16.68 17.98 -18.15
C LEU A 142 -16.37 19.25 -18.93
N ASP A 143 -17.42 19.95 -19.31
CA ASP A 143 -17.34 21.31 -19.84
C ASP A 143 -17.34 22.25 -18.63
N GLY A 144 -16.34 23.13 -18.52
CA GLY A 144 -16.23 24.04 -17.40
C GLY A 144 -14.97 24.88 -17.44
N GLU A 145 -14.94 25.86 -18.34
CA GLU A 145 -14.09 27.04 -18.19
C GLU A 145 -14.51 27.77 -16.89
N ALA A 146 -13.70 27.67 -15.85
CA ALA A 146 -13.85 28.47 -14.63
C ALA A 146 -12.67 29.43 -14.56
N GLY A 147 -12.97 30.73 -14.71
CA GLY A 147 -12.01 31.81 -14.61
C GLY A 147 -11.19 31.77 -13.32
N LEU A 148 -9.90 32.06 -13.45
CA LEU A 148 -8.96 32.18 -12.36
C LEU A 148 -9.30 33.43 -11.52
N ASP A 149 -9.99 33.23 -10.40
CA ASP A 149 -10.17 34.25 -9.37
C ASP A 149 -8.89 34.40 -8.55
N GLN A 150 -8.22 35.54 -8.71
CA GLN A 150 -6.94 35.86 -8.08
C GLN A 150 -7.05 36.08 -6.55
N ASN A 151 -8.27 36.17 -5.98
CA ASN A 151 -8.45 36.35 -4.53
C ASN A 151 -8.33 35.04 -3.72
N ARG A 152 -8.44 33.86 -4.34
CA ARG A 152 -8.37 32.56 -3.62
C ARG A 152 -6.97 32.18 -3.14
N THR A 153 -5.92 32.72 -3.74
CA THR A 153 -4.53 32.39 -3.40
C THR A 153 -4.09 33.02 -2.08
N ALA A 154 -4.65 34.19 -1.72
CA ALA A 154 -4.34 34.86 -0.46
C ALA A 154 -4.98 34.16 0.75
N GLU A 155 -6.23 33.71 0.64
CA GLU A 155 -6.92 32.97 1.71
C GLU A 155 -6.34 31.57 1.93
N ALA A 156 -5.87 30.91 0.87
CA ALA A 156 -5.23 29.59 0.97
C ALA A 156 -3.92 29.62 1.79
N GLY A 157 -3.15 30.71 1.72
CA GLY A 157 -1.92 30.89 2.50
C GLY A 157 -2.16 31.06 4.00
N ILE A 158 -3.22 31.77 4.39
CA ILE A 158 -3.58 32.01 5.80
C ILE A 158 -4.08 30.72 6.46
N VAL A 159 -4.90 29.93 5.75
CA VAL A 159 -5.41 28.65 6.26
C VAL A 159 -4.27 27.63 6.45
N GLN A 160 -3.18 27.72 5.68
CA GLN A 160 -2.05 26.78 5.74
C GLN A 160 -1.18 26.93 7.00
N GLU A 161 -0.95 28.15 7.48
CA GLU A 161 -0.10 28.39 8.64
C GLU A 161 -0.79 27.99 9.96
N GLU A 162 -2.11 28.19 10.03
CA GLU A 162 -2.96 27.74 11.13
C GLU A 162 -3.02 26.20 11.20
N VAL A 163 -3.18 25.52 10.06
CA VAL A 163 -3.22 24.04 9.96
C VAL A 163 -1.88 23.42 10.32
N HIS A 164 -0.76 24.06 9.95
CA HIS A 164 0.59 23.61 10.31
C HIS A 164 0.82 23.68 11.82
N ARG A 165 0.37 24.76 12.49
CA ARG A 165 0.40 24.88 13.96
C ARG A 165 -0.48 23.84 14.66
N LEU A 166 -1.69 23.59 14.14
CA LEU A 166 -2.68 22.75 14.83
C LEU A 166 -2.37 21.25 14.75
N LEU A 167 -1.74 20.77 13.67
CA LEU A 167 -1.54 19.33 13.45
C LEU A 167 -0.20 18.80 13.99
N ASN A 168 0.74 19.65 14.41
CA ASN A 168 2.08 19.26 14.90
C ASN A 168 2.80 18.25 13.97
N VAL A 169 2.54 18.37 12.67
CA VAL A 169 3.19 17.58 11.63
C VAL A 169 4.43 18.36 11.20
N PRO A 170 5.63 17.75 11.24
CA PRO A 170 6.84 18.45 10.83
C PRO A 170 6.66 18.93 9.38
N ALA A 171 7.09 20.17 9.10
CA ALA A 171 6.78 20.87 7.84
C ALA A 171 7.19 20.04 6.61
N ASP A 172 8.26 19.26 6.74
CA ASP A 172 8.80 18.32 5.76
C ASP A 172 7.80 17.24 5.29
N SER A 173 6.81 16.87 6.11
CA SER A 173 5.82 15.82 5.79
C SER A 173 4.65 16.30 4.92
N LEU A 174 4.54 17.60 4.66
CA LEU A 174 3.52 18.15 3.75
C LEU A 174 4.03 18.30 2.31
N TYR A 175 5.35 18.28 2.10
CA TYR A 175 5.94 18.46 0.79
C TYR A 175 5.91 17.17 -0.03
N SER A 176 5.45 17.29 -1.27
CA SER A 176 5.60 16.24 -2.27
C SER A 176 6.90 16.44 -3.04
N ASN A 177 7.52 15.34 -3.48
CA ASN A 177 8.68 15.37 -4.36
C ASN A 177 8.26 15.32 -5.82
N CYS A 178 8.74 16.25 -6.63
CA CYS A 178 8.43 16.30 -8.05
C CYS A 178 9.08 15.12 -8.79
N ASN A 179 8.31 14.35 -9.55
CA ASN A 179 8.84 13.21 -10.30
C ASN A 179 9.79 13.61 -11.44
N MET A 180 9.78 14.88 -11.87
CA MET A 180 10.64 15.37 -12.95
C MET A 180 11.94 15.99 -12.44
N CYS A 181 11.86 17.00 -11.57
CA CYS A 181 13.04 17.73 -11.08
C CYS A 181 13.52 17.28 -9.69
N ARG A 182 12.79 16.38 -9.02
CA ARG A 182 13.04 15.94 -7.63
C ARG A 182 12.95 17.04 -6.57
N GLY A 183 12.54 18.26 -6.93
CA GLY A 183 12.30 19.34 -5.97
C GLY A 183 11.04 19.15 -5.14
N GLN A 184 11.05 19.68 -3.91
CA GLN A 184 9.90 19.70 -3.01
C GLN A 184 8.87 20.75 -3.43
N TYR A 185 7.59 20.45 -3.28
CA TYR A 185 6.49 21.38 -3.56
C TYR A 185 5.24 21.04 -2.72
N LEU A 186 4.43 22.06 -2.47
CA LEU A 186 3.15 21.95 -1.73
C LEU A 186 1.94 22.15 -2.65
N GLU A 187 2.08 23.07 -3.60
CA GLU A 187 1.01 23.42 -4.52
C GLU A 187 0.92 22.41 -5.66
N HIS A 188 -0.25 21.79 -5.79
CA HIS A 188 -0.49 20.80 -6.82
C HIS A 188 -1.14 21.47 -8.04
N HIS A 189 -0.62 21.16 -9.23
CA HIS A 189 -1.27 21.56 -10.47
C HIS A 189 -2.60 20.79 -10.63
N HIS A 190 -3.65 21.46 -11.14
CA HIS A 190 -5.00 20.89 -11.29
C HIS A 190 -5.03 19.53 -12.03
N PHE A 191 -4.06 19.31 -12.95
CA PHE A 191 -3.92 18.05 -13.69
C PHE A 191 -2.75 17.15 -13.22
N TYR A 192 -1.62 17.73 -12.80
CA TYR A 192 -0.38 16.99 -12.54
C TYR A 192 -0.02 17.02 -11.05
N HIS A 193 -0.64 16.13 -10.28
CA HIS A 193 -0.44 16.02 -8.83
C HIS A 193 0.92 15.40 -8.40
N GLN A 194 1.76 14.96 -9.35
CA GLN A 194 3.08 14.39 -9.06
C GLN A 194 4.23 15.28 -9.54
N LEU A 195 3.92 16.50 -9.98
CA LEU A 195 4.86 17.47 -10.49
C LEU A 195 4.68 18.79 -9.74
N CYS A 196 5.80 19.49 -9.48
CA CYS A 196 5.73 20.86 -8.99
C CYS A 196 5.07 21.77 -10.05
N PRO A 197 4.50 22.93 -9.67
CA PRO A 197 3.77 23.81 -10.58
C PRO A 197 4.55 24.16 -11.85
N ARG A 198 5.86 24.45 -11.73
CA ARG A 198 6.73 24.76 -12.88
C ARG A 198 6.87 23.58 -13.86
N CYS A 199 7.11 22.37 -13.35
CA CYS A 199 7.22 21.18 -14.20
C CYS A 199 5.85 20.80 -14.80
N ALA A 200 4.78 20.97 -14.02
CA ALA A 200 3.42 20.71 -14.47
C ALA A 200 3.00 21.63 -15.61
N GLU A 201 3.21 22.94 -15.47
CA GLU A 201 2.89 23.95 -16.51
C GLU A 201 3.66 23.67 -17.81
N HIS A 202 4.95 23.35 -17.71
CA HIS A 202 5.75 22.96 -18.87
C HIS A 202 5.22 21.70 -19.58
N ASN A 203 4.77 20.69 -18.83
CA ASN A 203 4.17 19.49 -19.43
C ASN A 203 2.77 19.78 -20.00
N TRP A 204 2.03 20.68 -19.35
CA TRP A 204 0.70 21.10 -19.79
C TRP A 204 0.76 21.77 -21.17
N GLN A 205 1.67 22.72 -21.35
CA GLN A 205 1.92 23.39 -22.63
C GLN A 205 2.30 22.40 -23.74
N LYS A 206 3.12 21.38 -23.40
CA LYS A 206 3.56 20.35 -24.36
C LYS A 206 2.50 19.32 -24.71
N ARG A 207 1.40 19.24 -23.95
CA ARG A 207 0.38 18.21 -24.14
C ARG A 207 -0.23 18.24 -25.54
N GLN A 208 -0.49 19.45 -26.03
CA GLN A 208 -1.05 19.71 -27.36
C GLN A 208 0.00 19.89 -28.46
N GLN A 209 1.29 19.74 -28.13
CA GLN A 209 2.33 19.83 -29.14
C GLN A 209 2.21 18.64 -30.11
N VAL A 210 2.22 18.97 -31.40
CA VAL A 210 2.21 18.03 -32.53
C VAL A 210 3.52 18.16 -33.30
N ALA A 211 3.94 17.09 -33.95
CA ALA A 211 5.06 17.07 -34.88
C ALA A 211 4.64 16.26 -36.12
N ASP A 212 5.15 16.62 -37.29
CA ASP A 212 4.99 15.80 -38.50
C ASP A 212 5.95 14.62 -38.43
N MET A 213 5.41 13.40 -38.49
CA MET A 213 6.16 12.16 -38.45
C MET A 213 5.87 11.25 -39.65
N ARG A 214 5.41 11.83 -40.76
CA ARG A 214 5.26 11.10 -42.03
C ARG A 214 6.58 10.46 -42.45
N GLY A 215 6.50 9.21 -42.90
CA GLY A 215 7.67 8.41 -43.29
C GLY A 215 8.43 7.78 -42.11
N MET A 216 8.03 8.05 -40.86
CA MET A 216 8.62 7.38 -39.70
C MET A 216 7.88 6.08 -39.37
N VAL A 217 8.66 5.08 -38.97
CA VAL A 217 8.18 3.79 -38.45
C VAL A 217 8.45 3.75 -36.95
N CYS A 218 7.40 3.67 -36.13
CA CYS A 218 7.49 3.65 -34.68
C CYS A 218 6.98 2.32 -34.12
N VAL A 219 7.67 1.80 -33.12
CA VAL A 219 7.25 0.60 -32.39
C VAL A 219 6.80 1.00 -30.99
N VAL A 220 5.59 0.61 -30.60
CA VAL A 220 5.04 0.89 -29.26
C VAL A 220 4.66 -0.40 -28.57
N THR A 221 5.36 -0.73 -27.49
CA THR A 221 5.01 -1.90 -26.68
C THR A 221 3.84 -1.59 -25.74
N GLY A 222 2.87 -2.48 -25.66
CA GLY A 222 1.73 -2.32 -24.75
C GLY A 222 0.72 -1.24 -25.16
N GLY A 223 0.40 -1.11 -26.45
CA GLY A 223 -0.50 -0.06 -26.94
C GLY A 223 -1.99 -0.26 -26.65
N ARG A 224 -2.40 -1.32 -25.97
CA ARG A 224 -3.82 -1.64 -25.79
C ARG A 224 -4.57 -0.66 -24.87
N VAL A 225 -3.91 -0.14 -23.84
CA VAL A 225 -4.57 0.62 -22.75
C VAL A 225 -3.70 1.78 -22.23
N ARG A 226 -4.33 2.70 -21.49
CA ARG A 226 -3.69 3.80 -20.77
C ARG A 226 -2.73 4.61 -21.65
N ILE A 227 -1.49 4.80 -21.20
CA ILE A 227 -0.50 5.65 -21.87
C ILE A 227 -0.09 5.09 -23.23
N GLY A 228 0.04 3.76 -23.36
CA GLY A 228 0.41 3.14 -24.63
C GLY A 228 -0.62 3.41 -25.72
N PHE A 229 -1.91 3.30 -25.38
CA PHE A 229 -3.01 3.61 -26.30
C PHE A 229 -2.96 5.06 -26.79
N GLN A 230 -2.77 6.01 -25.87
CA GLN A 230 -2.71 7.43 -26.21
C GLN A 230 -1.44 7.79 -27.01
N ILE A 231 -0.31 7.12 -26.74
CA ILE A 231 0.92 7.29 -27.54
C ILE A 231 0.67 6.85 -28.98
N VAL A 232 0.14 5.65 -29.20
CA VAL A 232 -0.14 5.14 -30.55
C VAL A 232 -1.04 6.09 -31.32
N LEU A 233 -2.15 6.56 -30.72
CA LEU A 233 -3.03 7.56 -31.36
C LEU A 233 -2.29 8.85 -31.71
N LYS A 234 -1.47 9.36 -30.79
CA LYS A 234 -0.70 10.60 -31.04
C LYS A 234 0.30 10.43 -32.17
N LEU A 235 0.97 9.28 -32.28
CA LEU A 235 1.90 8.97 -33.37
C LEU A 235 1.17 8.81 -34.72
N LEU A 236 0.03 8.12 -34.73
CA LEU A 236 -0.78 7.90 -35.94
C LEU A 236 -1.37 9.21 -36.50
N ARG A 237 -1.89 10.06 -35.61
CA ARG A 237 -2.41 11.41 -35.93
C ARG A 237 -1.30 12.35 -36.39
N ALA A 238 -0.06 12.11 -35.95
CA ALA A 238 1.14 12.78 -36.45
C ALA A 238 1.64 12.22 -37.80
N GLY A 239 1.00 11.19 -38.36
CA GLY A 239 1.30 10.64 -39.68
C GLY A 239 2.33 9.50 -39.71
N ALA A 240 2.78 9.01 -38.55
CA ALA A 240 3.71 7.88 -38.49
C ALA A 240 3.03 6.55 -38.85
N PHE A 241 3.82 5.59 -39.32
CA PHE A 241 3.47 4.17 -39.29
C PHE A 241 3.77 3.62 -37.90
N VAL A 242 2.80 2.98 -37.27
CA VAL A 242 2.91 2.51 -35.89
C VAL A 242 2.64 1.02 -35.82
N LEU A 243 3.66 0.28 -35.39
CA LEU A 243 3.53 -1.12 -35.01
C LEU A 243 3.39 -1.18 -33.49
N THR A 244 2.24 -1.63 -33.01
CA THR A 244 1.99 -1.78 -31.58
C THR A 244 1.91 -3.24 -31.16
N THR A 245 2.41 -3.53 -29.96
CA THR A 245 2.35 -4.89 -29.41
C THR A 245 1.35 -5.01 -28.27
N SER A 246 0.69 -6.16 -28.17
CA SER A 246 -0.26 -6.46 -27.11
C SER A 246 -0.32 -7.97 -26.84
N ARG A 247 -0.59 -8.36 -25.59
CA ARG A 247 -0.98 -9.74 -25.25
C ARG A 247 -2.39 -10.09 -25.74
N PHE A 248 -3.19 -9.09 -26.09
CA PHE A 248 -4.56 -9.22 -26.58
C PHE A 248 -4.70 -8.43 -27.88
N PRO A 249 -4.25 -8.97 -29.03
CA PRO A 249 -4.21 -8.24 -30.31
C PRO A 249 -5.61 -7.92 -30.84
N CYS A 250 -6.58 -8.83 -30.74
CA CYS A 250 -7.95 -8.59 -31.23
C CYS A 250 -8.66 -7.47 -30.45
N ASP A 251 -8.60 -7.48 -29.12
CA ASP A 251 -9.14 -6.40 -28.27
C ASP A 251 -8.43 -5.07 -28.54
N CYS A 252 -7.12 -5.11 -28.78
CA CYS A 252 -6.34 -3.93 -29.14
C CYS A 252 -6.82 -3.33 -30.47
N ALA A 253 -6.94 -4.13 -31.53
CA ALA A 253 -7.44 -3.69 -32.83
C ALA A 253 -8.87 -3.15 -32.75
N LEU A 254 -9.76 -3.84 -32.02
CA LEU A 254 -11.16 -3.42 -31.83
C LEU A 254 -11.29 -2.08 -31.10
N ARG A 255 -10.37 -1.76 -30.19
CA ARG A 255 -10.37 -0.45 -29.51
C ARG A 255 -10.00 0.67 -30.47
N TYR A 256 -8.99 0.46 -31.30
CA TYR A 256 -8.59 1.45 -32.31
C TYR A 256 -9.66 1.66 -33.38
N SER A 257 -10.35 0.61 -33.80
CA SER A 257 -11.41 0.72 -34.81
C SER A 257 -12.63 1.53 -34.35
N LYS A 258 -12.78 1.77 -33.05
CA LYS A 258 -13.86 2.58 -32.46
C LYS A 258 -13.54 4.08 -32.40
N GLU A 259 -12.30 4.48 -32.70
CA GLU A 259 -11.95 5.90 -32.74
C GLU A 259 -12.59 6.58 -33.96
N PRO A 260 -13.11 7.81 -33.82
CA PRO A 260 -13.87 8.48 -34.88
C PRO A 260 -13.05 8.73 -36.15
N ASP A 261 -11.75 8.97 -35.99
CA ASP A 261 -10.78 9.24 -37.05
C ASP A 261 -10.05 7.97 -37.55
N TYR A 262 -10.49 6.77 -37.15
CA TYR A 262 -9.85 5.50 -37.52
C TYR A 262 -9.58 5.36 -39.02
N HIS A 263 -10.52 5.81 -39.85
CA HIS A 263 -10.44 5.72 -41.30
C HIS A 263 -9.24 6.49 -41.91
N GLU A 264 -8.71 7.51 -41.23
CA GLU A 264 -7.59 8.33 -41.71
C GLU A 264 -6.21 7.68 -41.54
N TRP A 265 -6.09 6.75 -40.58
CA TRP A 265 -4.80 6.18 -40.17
C TRP A 265 -4.78 4.66 -40.04
N ARG A 266 -5.91 3.97 -40.23
CA ARG A 266 -6.01 2.50 -40.12
C ARG A 266 -4.94 1.73 -40.91
N GLU A 267 -4.56 2.21 -42.09
CA GLU A 267 -3.57 1.56 -42.95
C GLU A 267 -2.14 1.67 -42.42
N ARG A 268 -1.92 2.61 -41.48
CA ARG A 268 -0.63 2.85 -40.82
C ARG A 268 -0.52 2.20 -39.45
N LEU A 269 -1.57 1.54 -38.96
CA LEU A 269 -1.56 0.83 -37.69
C LEU A 269 -1.40 -0.67 -37.94
N GLU A 270 -0.36 -1.26 -37.34
CA GLU A 270 -0.20 -2.71 -37.26
C GLU A 270 -0.22 -3.17 -35.80
N VAL A 271 -1.06 -4.15 -35.49
CA VAL A 271 -1.17 -4.72 -34.15
C VAL A 271 -0.54 -6.11 -34.15
N CYS A 272 0.61 -6.25 -33.49
CA CYS A 272 1.31 -7.53 -33.35
C CYS A 272 1.02 -8.18 -31.98
N GLY A 273 0.75 -9.48 -31.97
CA GLY A 273 0.62 -10.23 -30.73
C GLY A 273 0.10 -11.66 -30.91
N PRO A 274 0.12 -12.48 -29.83
CA PRO A 274 0.54 -12.12 -28.47
C PRO A 274 2.07 -11.98 -28.34
N LEU A 275 2.53 -10.85 -27.80
CA LEU A 275 3.95 -10.68 -27.44
C LEU A 275 4.07 -10.64 -25.91
N GLU A 276 4.68 -11.67 -25.36
CA GLU A 276 5.03 -11.74 -23.95
C GLU A 276 6.48 -11.30 -23.76
N LEU A 277 6.67 -10.11 -23.19
CA LEU A 277 8.01 -9.54 -22.98
C LEU A 277 8.86 -10.33 -21.96
N CYS A 278 8.24 -11.24 -21.21
CA CYS A 278 8.93 -12.15 -20.30
C CYS A 278 9.62 -13.32 -21.04
N ASP A 279 9.17 -13.69 -22.25
CA ASP A 279 9.84 -14.70 -23.06
C ASP A 279 10.87 -14.02 -23.98
N LEU A 280 12.13 -14.08 -23.56
CA LEU A 280 13.24 -13.47 -24.28
C LEU A 280 13.36 -13.97 -25.73
N ARG A 281 13.06 -15.24 -26.01
CA ARG A 281 13.16 -15.79 -27.37
C ARG A 281 12.12 -15.18 -28.30
N LEU A 282 10.92 -14.92 -27.78
CA LEU A 282 9.88 -14.22 -28.54
C LEU A 282 10.29 -12.78 -28.83
N VAL A 283 10.89 -12.10 -27.85
CA VAL A 283 11.40 -10.75 -28.02
C VAL A 283 12.52 -10.72 -29.07
N GLU A 284 13.48 -11.64 -29.02
CA GLU A 284 14.56 -11.74 -30.02
C GLU A 284 14.02 -11.98 -31.43
N ARG A 285 13.11 -12.95 -31.58
CA ARG A 285 12.45 -13.22 -32.87
C ARG A 285 11.69 -12.00 -33.37
N PHE A 286 10.98 -11.30 -32.50
CA PHE A 286 10.28 -10.08 -32.83
C PHE A 286 11.24 -8.99 -33.34
N CYS A 287 12.35 -8.75 -32.63
CA CYS A 287 13.38 -7.81 -33.05
C CYS A 287 13.99 -8.19 -34.41
N GLN A 288 14.28 -9.48 -34.64
CA GLN A 288 14.79 -9.95 -35.94
C GLN A 288 13.80 -9.70 -37.08
N GLN A 289 12.50 -9.93 -36.85
CA GLN A 289 11.47 -9.66 -37.85
C GLN A 289 11.34 -8.16 -38.14
N LEU A 290 11.42 -7.32 -37.11
CA LEU A 290 11.40 -5.86 -37.29
C LEU A 290 12.58 -5.38 -38.14
N LEU A 291 13.79 -5.86 -37.89
CA LEU A 291 14.99 -5.51 -38.65
C LEU A 291 14.95 -5.99 -40.11
N ARG A 292 14.28 -7.12 -40.38
CA ARG A 292 14.08 -7.63 -41.74
C ARG A 292 13.07 -6.80 -42.52
N ARG A 293 12.01 -6.34 -41.84
CA ARG A 293 10.88 -5.67 -42.48
C ARG A 293 11.09 -4.17 -42.66
N PHE A 294 11.74 -3.52 -41.70
CA PHE A 294 11.89 -2.07 -41.70
C PHE A 294 13.37 -1.70 -41.79
N PRO A 295 13.77 -0.90 -42.79
CA PRO A 295 15.16 -0.46 -42.93
C PRO A 295 15.61 0.43 -41.76
N ARG A 296 14.66 1.13 -41.13
CA ARG A 296 14.91 1.97 -39.96
C ARG A 296 13.69 2.03 -39.05
N ILE A 297 13.91 1.86 -37.76
CA ILE A 297 12.93 2.11 -36.71
C ILE A 297 13.28 3.43 -36.03
N HIS A 298 12.30 4.32 -35.92
CA HIS A 298 12.46 5.63 -35.31
C HIS A 298 12.09 5.50 -33.83
N ALA A 299 13.10 5.19 -33.02
CA ALA A 299 13.05 5.33 -31.57
C ALA A 299 13.63 6.71 -31.23
N ARG A 300 12.87 7.54 -30.50
CA ARG A 300 13.36 8.81 -29.96
C ARG A 300 12.98 8.94 -28.51
#